data_AF-B9XEC5-F1
#
_entry.id   AF-B9XEC5-F1
#
_cell.length_a   1.000
_cell.length_b   1.000
_cell.length_c   1.000
_cell.angle_alpha   90.00
_cell.angle_beta   90.00
_cell.angle_gamma   90.00
#
_symmetry.space_group_name_H-M   'P 1'
#
loop_
_entity.id
_entity.type
_entity.pdbx_description
1 polymer ?
#
loop_
_entity_poly.entity_id
_entity_poly.type
_entity_poly.pdbx_seq_one_letter_code
_entity_poly.pdbx_strand_id
1 'polypeptide(L)'
;MPKWVKFILAILLLPLCYGAGQALWMVLRASGHATNFWIAFTAGVGCWVVIYLLLPKPMLVYVFGHELTHALWAWLFGGKVKKFKASSNGGHVVVTKTNFLICLAPYFFPLYVALVVLFFGIGHLIWNWKPYLLWFHLLLGSAYAFHLTLTWHILKTEQSDITSQGYLFSSVIIFLGNISILLVGLPLLAAKVDLITAFGWWGKSTWEVLLRLKGMV
;
A
#
# COMPACT_ATOMS: atom_id res chain seq x y z
N MET A 1 -13.20 5.27 19.61
CA MET A 1 -12.73 4.00 20.20
C MET A 1 -11.44 4.24 20.98
N PRO A 2 -11.38 3.86 22.27
CA PRO A 2 -10.20 4.02 23.10
C PRO A 2 -8.96 3.29 22.55
N LYS A 3 -7.76 3.79 22.86
CA LYS A 3 -6.49 3.20 22.38
C LYS A 3 -6.26 1.77 22.90
N TRP A 4 -6.70 1.45 24.11
CA TRP A 4 -6.55 0.10 24.67
C TRP A 4 -7.37 -0.94 23.90
N VAL A 5 -8.58 -0.59 23.42
CA VAL A 5 -9.38 -1.47 22.54
C VAL A 5 -8.66 -1.71 21.22
N LYS A 6 -8.11 -0.64 20.61
CA LYS A 6 -7.30 -0.76 19.38
C LYS A 6 -6.08 -1.65 19.59
N PHE A 7 -5.44 -1.57 20.74
CA PHE A 7 -4.29 -2.42 21.09
C PHE A 7 -4.67 -3.90 21.14
N ILE A 8 -5.78 -4.24 21.81
CA ILE A 8 -6.30 -5.62 21.84
C ILE A 8 -6.63 -6.11 20.43
N LEU A 9 -7.35 -5.29 19.64
CA LEU A 9 -7.65 -5.63 18.25
C LEU A 9 -6.39 -5.86 17.41
N ALA A 10 -5.35 -5.05 17.62
CA ALA A 10 -4.07 -5.21 16.92
C ALA A 10 -3.42 -6.56 17.24
N ILE A 11 -3.43 -6.98 18.51
CA ILE A 11 -2.91 -8.30 18.93
C ILE A 11 -3.70 -9.43 18.26
N LEU A 12 -5.03 -9.35 18.27
CA LEU A 12 -5.90 -10.35 17.65
C LEU A 12 -5.70 -10.46 16.13
N LEU A 13 -5.21 -9.39 15.48
CA LEU A 13 -4.91 -9.36 14.05
C LEU A 13 -3.50 -9.86 13.70
N LEU A 14 -2.63 -10.16 14.67
CA LEU A 14 -1.27 -10.65 14.38
C LEU A 14 -1.24 -11.99 13.62
N PRO A 15 -2.08 -13.00 13.92
CA PRO A 15 -2.15 -14.21 13.11
C PRO A 15 -2.53 -13.92 11.65
N LEU A 16 -3.42 -12.95 11.43
CA LEU A 16 -3.82 -12.51 10.09
C LEU A 16 -2.65 -11.85 9.34
N CYS A 17 -1.83 -11.06 10.05
CA CYS A 17 -0.60 -10.46 9.48
C CYS A 17 0.40 -11.54 9.07
N TYR A 18 0.63 -12.54 9.93
CA TYR A 18 1.51 -13.65 9.59
C TYR A 18 1.02 -14.39 8.35
N GLY A 19 -0.28 -14.74 8.30
CA GLY A 19 -0.87 -15.39 7.14
C GLY A 19 -0.74 -14.56 5.86
N ALA A 20 -0.93 -13.24 5.95
CA ALA A 20 -0.77 -12.33 4.81
C ALA A 20 0.68 -12.33 4.29
N GLY A 21 1.66 -12.28 5.21
CA GLY A 21 3.08 -12.35 4.86
C GLY A 21 3.47 -13.67 4.18
N GLN A 22 2.96 -14.79 4.69
CA GLN A 22 3.17 -16.11 4.08
C GLN A 22 2.54 -16.22 2.68
N ALA A 23 1.31 -15.72 2.53
CA ALA A 23 0.64 -15.67 1.24
C ALA A 23 1.44 -14.85 0.22
N LEU A 24 1.91 -13.67 0.61
CA LEU A 24 2.71 -12.83 -0.26
C LEU A 24 4.00 -13.54 -0.67
N TRP A 25 4.68 -14.20 0.27
CA TRP A 25 5.87 -14.97 -0.02
C TRP A 25 5.63 -16.08 -1.05
N MET A 26 4.52 -16.82 -0.91
CA MET A 26 4.14 -17.86 -1.87
C MET A 26 3.81 -17.26 -3.25
N VAL A 27 3.10 -16.14 -3.31
CA VAL A 27 2.81 -15.41 -4.57
C VAL A 27 4.10 -14.93 -5.24
N LEU A 28 5.05 -14.36 -4.49
CA LEU A 28 6.34 -13.93 -5.02
C LEU A 28 7.14 -15.10 -5.61
N ARG A 29 7.19 -16.23 -4.90
CA ARG A 29 7.86 -17.44 -5.40
C ARG A 29 7.21 -17.97 -6.67
N ALA A 30 5.89 -18.11 -6.68
CA ALA A 30 5.16 -18.64 -7.83
C ALA A 30 5.20 -17.70 -9.05
N SER A 31 5.33 -16.38 -8.82
CA SER A 31 5.42 -15.39 -9.89
C SER A 31 6.85 -15.11 -10.35
N GLY A 32 7.89 -15.69 -9.75
CA GLY A 32 9.29 -15.38 -10.04
C GLY A 32 9.71 -15.56 -11.51
N HIS A 33 9.04 -16.46 -12.25
CA HIS A 33 9.27 -16.69 -13.68
C HIS A 33 8.53 -15.72 -14.61
N ALA A 34 7.85 -14.70 -14.10
CA ALA A 34 7.25 -13.63 -14.89
C ALA A 34 8.32 -12.62 -15.36
N THR A 35 9.25 -13.08 -16.19
CA THR A 35 10.51 -12.38 -16.52
C THR A 35 10.29 -10.94 -16.99
N ASN A 36 9.41 -10.71 -17.97
CA ASN A 36 9.17 -9.36 -18.52
C ASN A 36 8.60 -8.40 -17.47
N PHE A 37 7.69 -8.90 -16.62
CA PHE A 37 7.12 -8.13 -15.52
C PHE A 37 8.22 -7.73 -14.53
N TRP A 38 8.98 -8.71 -14.03
CA TRP A 38 9.99 -8.48 -13.01
C TRP A 38 11.13 -7.58 -13.49
N ILE A 39 11.65 -7.80 -14.71
CA ILE A 39 12.71 -6.95 -15.28
C ILE A 39 12.24 -5.50 -15.34
N ALA A 40 11.07 -5.22 -15.92
CA ALA A 40 10.57 -3.85 -16.03
C ALA A 40 10.25 -3.23 -14.68
N PHE A 41 9.53 -3.95 -13.81
CA PHE A 41 9.16 -3.47 -12.49
C PHE A 41 10.39 -3.15 -11.63
N THR A 42 11.36 -4.07 -11.56
CA THR A 42 12.59 -3.87 -10.79
C THR A 42 13.50 -2.80 -11.40
N ALA A 43 13.53 -2.66 -12.72
CA ALA A 43 14.20 -1.53 -13.36
C ALA A 43 13.58 -0.18 -12.93
N GLY A 44 12.25 -0.10 -12.86
CA GLY A 44 11.54 1.06 -12.33
C GLY A 44 11.88 1.36 -10.86
N VAL A 45 11.87 0.32 -10.02
CA VAL A 45 12.34 0.41 -8.63
C VAL A 45 13.77 0.96 -8.57
N GLY A 46 14.68 0.43 -9.40
CA GLY A 46 16.06 0.87 -9.50
C GLY A 46 16.20 2.34 -9.89
N CYS A 47 15.49 2.78 -10.95
CA CYS A 47 15.45 4.17 -11.39
C CYS A 47 15.01 5.12 -10.26
N TRP A 48 13.95 4.75 -9.54
CA TRP A 48 13.49 5.55 -8.41
C TRP A 48 14.50 5.57 -7.26
N VAL A 49 15.10 4.43 -6.91
CA VAL A 49 16.11 4.37 -5.84
C VAL A 49 17.30 5.28 -6.15
N VAL A 50 17.76 5.31 -7.40
CA VAL A 50 18.80 6.25 -7.85
C VAL A 50 18.37 7.70 -7.63
N ILE A 51 17.14 8.06 -8.04
CA ILE A 51 16.57 9.40 -7.80
C ILE A 51 16.49 9.71 -6.30
N TYR A 52 15.99 8.78 -5.49
CA TYR A 52 15.80 8.97 -4.05
C TYR A 52 17.12 9.18 -3.29
N LEU A 53 18.21 8.52 -3.73
CA LEU A 53 19.52 8.62 -3.12
C LEU A 53 20.33 9.82 -3.61
N LEU A 54 20.26 10.15 -4.90
CA LEU A 54 21.13 11.15 -5.52
C LEU A 54 20.49 12.53 -5.67
N LEU A 55 19.16 12.64 -5.70
CA LEU A 55 18.43 13.90 -5.89
C LEU A 55 17.68 14.34 -4.62
N PRO A 56 17.34 15.64 -4.51
CA PRO A 56 16.46 16.12 -3.45
C PRO A 56 15.13 15.37 -3.45
N LYS A 57 14.67 14.97 -2.26
CA LYS A 57 13.40 14.25 -2.11
C LYS A 57 12.24 15.15 -2.57
N PRO A 58 11.34 14.66 -3.46
CA PRO A 58 10.24 15.46 -4.00
C PRO A 58 9.10 15.59 -2.96
N MET A 59 9.38 16.26 -1.83
CA MET A 59 8.47 16.32 -0.69
C MET A 59 7.14 16.99 -1.01
N LEU A 60 7.11 17.97 -1.93
CA LEU A 60 5.84 18.58 -2.36
C LEU A 60 4.90 17.54 -3.00
N VAL A 61 5.43 16.71 -3.90
CA VAL A 61 4.66 15.65 -4.57
C VAL A 61 4.17 14.65 -3.51
N TYR A 62 5.06 14.20 -2.64
CA TYR A 62 4.69 13.30 -1.56
C TYR A 62 3.58 13.84 -0.66
N VAL A 63 3.75 15.06 -0.12
CA VAL A 63 2.77 15.69 0.77
C VAL A 63 1.44 15.90 0.06
N PHE A 64 1.46 16.32 -1.21
CA PHE A 64 0.24 16.46 -1.99
C PHE A 64 -0.49 15.12 -2.11
N GLY A 65 0.23 14.04 -2.45
CA GLY A 65 -0.36 12.70 -2.53
C GLY A 65 -0.88 12.20 -1.18
N HIS A 66 -0.19 12.53 -0.09
CA HIS A 66 -0.59 12.19 1.28
C HIS A 66 -1.93 12.82 1.66
N GLU A 67 -2.03 14.14 1.54
CA GLU A 67 -3.26 14.87 1.86
C GLU A 67 -4.39 14.51 0.90
N LEU A 68 -4.09 14.29 -0.39
CA LEU A 68 -5.09 13.89 -1.38
C LEU A 68 -5.64 12.50 -1.06
N THR A 69 -4.81 11.60 -0.54
CA THR A 69 -5.26 10.28 -0.10
C THR A 69 -6.26 10.38 1.05
N HIS A 70 -5.99 11.21 2.06
CA HIS A 70 -6.98 11.49 3.11
C HIS A 70 -8.30 12.05 2.54
N ALA A 71 -8.22 13.00 1.61
CA ALA A 71 -9.40 13.59 0.96
C ALA A 71 -10.24 12.54 0.21
N LEU A 72 -9.59 11.71 -0.62
CA LEU A 72 -10.24 10.64 -1.38
C LEU A 72 -10.94 9.64 -0.44
N TRP A 73 -10.24 9.20 0.60
CA TRP A 73 -10.82 8.28 1.59
C TRP A 73 -11.96 8.93 2.36
N ALA A 74 -11.85 10.21 2.74
CA ALA A 74 -12.96 10.92 3.34
C ALA A 74 -14.20 10.93 2.44
N TRP A 75 -14.06 11.19 1.13
CA TRP A 75 -15.16 11.10 0.17
C TRP A 75 -15.75 9.69 0.08
N LEU A 76 -14.92 8.64 0.02
CA LEU A 76 -15.37 7.25 0.00
C LEU A 76 -16.23 6.89 1.22
N PHE A 77 -15.96 7.50 2.38
CA PHE A 77 -16.74 7.32 3.60
C PHE A 77 -17.89 8.34 3.76
N GLY A 78 -18.23 9.11 2.72
CA GLY A 78 -19.32 10.10 2.72
C GLY A 78 -18.99 11.41 3.44
N GLY A 79 -17.71 11.69 3.68
CA GLY A 79 -17.21 12.97 4.18
C GLY A 79 -17.09 14.01 3.07
N LYS A 80 -16.76 15.25 3.46
CA LYS A 80 -16.46 16.38 2.57
C LYS A 80 -15.12 16.99 2.96
N VAL A 81 -14.40 17.50 1.98
CA VAL A 81 -13.17 18.28 2.17
C VAL A 81 -13.55 19.74 2.32
N LYS A 82 -13.19 20.35 3.45
CA LYS A 82 -13.41 21.78 3.72
C LYS A 82 -12.21 22.64 3.35
N LYS A 83 -11.01 22.11 3.55
CA LYS A 83 -9.75 22.81 3.28
C LYS A 83 -8.69 21.79 2.89
N PHE A 84 -7.86 22.17 1.93
CA PHE A 84 -6.74 21.38 1.45
C PHE A 84 -5.53 22.28 1.31
N LYS A 85 -4.41 21.92 1.92
CA LYS A 85 -3.13 22.61 1.76
C LYS A 85 -2.01 21.58 1.69
N ALA A 86 -1.17 21.68 0.68
CA ALA A 86 0.03 20.87 0.53
C ALA A 86 1.22 21.78 0.19
N SER A 87 2.37 21.54 0.83
CA SER A 87 3.63 22.22 0.56
C SER A 87 4.80 21.27 0.78
N SER A 88 6.00 21.64 0.35
CA SER A 88 7.21 20.83 0.58
C SER A 88 7.56 20.66 2.07
N ASN A 89 7.08 21.54 2.93
CA ASN A 89 7.35 21.52 4.38
C ASN A 89 6.27 20.79 5.19
N GLY A 90 5.19 20.34 4.54
CA GLY A 90 4.05 19.71 5.19
C GLY A 90 2.70 20.12 4.59
N GLY A 91 1.66 19.42 5.00
CA GLY A 91 0.30 19.57 4.51
C GLY A 91 -0.72 19.49 5.64
N HIS A 92 -1.95 19.83 5.32
CA HIS A 92 -3.11 19.45 6.12
C HIS A 92 -4.36 19.44 5.26
N VAL A 93 -5.23 18.48 5.53
CA VAL A 93 -6.59 18.43 5.00
C VAL A 93 -7.59 18.48 6.15
N VAL A 94 -8.62 19.32 5.99
CA VAL A 94 -9.74 19.39 6.94
C VAL A 94 -10.94 18.70 6.31
N VAL A 95 -11.36 17.60 6.92
CA VAL A 95 -12.48 16.77 6.46
C VAL A 95 -13.62 16.74 7.48
N THR A 96 -14.87 16.58 7.03
CA THR A 96 -16.04 16.50 7.92
C THR A 96 -16.17 15.18 8.66
N LYS A 97 -15.50 14.13 8.17
CA LYS A 97 -15.57 12.78 8.71
C LYS A 97 -14.17 12.18 8.74
N THR A 98 -13.83 11.55 9.86
CA THR A 98 -12.55 10.88 10.04
C THR A 98 -12.75 9.55 10.76
N ASN A 99 -11.92 8.56 10.42
CA ASN A 99 -11.83 7.26 11.07
C ASN A 99 -10.40 6.73 10.88
N PHE A 100 -10.07 5.60 11.50
CA PHE A 100 -8.70 5.07 11.43
C PHE A 100 -8.26 4.71 10.01
N LEU A 101 -9.16 4.28 9.12
CA LEU A 101 -8.83 4.01 7.72
C LEU A 101 -8.50 5.31 6.99
N ILE A 102 -9.28 6.37 7.17
CA ILE A 102 -8.99 7.69 6.59
C ILE A 102 -7.64 8.20 7.09
N CYS A 103 -7.37 8.13 8.41
CA CYS A 103 -6.10 8.57 8.99
C CYS A 103 -4.90 7.74 8.50
N LEU A 104 -5.05 6.43 8.33
CA LEU A 104 -3.92 5.57 7.98
C LEU A 104 -3.79 5.33 6.46
N ALA A 105 -4.77 5.78 5.67
CA ALA A 105 -4.81 5.57 4.21
C ALA A 105 -3.53 5.97 3.48
N PRO A 106 -2.92 7.15 3.72
CA PRO A 106 -1.71 7.54 3.00
C PRO A 106 -0.52 6.60 3.20
N TYR A 107 -0.49 5.84 4.29
CA TYR A 107 0.61 4.94 4.63
C TYR A 107 0.47 3.56 3.98
N PHE A 108 -0.75 3.16 3.59
CA PHE A 108 -0.98 1.88 2.94
C PHE A 108 -1.51 1.97 1.51
N PHE A 109 -2.16 3.07 1.11
CA PHE A 109 -2.71 3.26 -0.22
C PHE A 109 -1.73 4.04 -1.11
N PRO A 110 -1.07 3.38 -2.08
CA PRO A 110 -0.10 4.01 -2.95
C PRO A 110 -0.82 4.80 -4.06
N LEU A 111 -1.22 6.04 -3.77
CA LEU A 111 -1.99 6.87 -4.69
C LEU A 111 -1.38 6.94 -6.10
N TYR A 112 -0.06 7.16 -6.19
CA TYR A 112 0.61 7.27 -7.49
C TYR A 112 0.63 5.96 -8.27
N VAL A 113 0.65 4.81 -7.59
CA VAL A 113 0.46 3.50 -8.24
C VAL A 113 -0.95 3.39 -8.79
N ALA A 114 -1.97 3.79 -8.02
CA ALA A 114 -3.36 3.77 -8.48
C ALA A 114 -3.56 4.70 -9.70
N LEU A 115 -2.91 5.87 -9.73
CA LEU A 115 -2.95 6.77 -10.88
C LEU A 115 -2.27 6.18 -12.12
N VAL A 116 -1.11 5.53 -11.97
CA VAL A 116 -0.43 4.83 -13.08
C VAL A 116 -1.32 3.72 -13.64
N VAL A 117 -1.94 2.90 -12.78
CA VAL A 117 -2.89 1.86 -13.20
C VAL A 117 -4.11 2.44 -13.90
N LEU A 118 -4.72 3.48 -13.33
CA LEU A 118 -5.90 4.13 -13.92
C LEU A 118 -5.60 4.72 -15.29
N PHE A 119 -4.51 5.48 -15.41
CA PHE A 119 -4.10 6.11 -16.67
C PHE A 119 -3.81 5.06 -17.74
N PHE A 120 -3.04 4.03 -17.40
CA PHE A 120 -2.75 2.94 -18.33
C PHE A 120 -4.02 2.17 -18.71
N GLY A 121 -4.91 1.90 -17.76
CA GLY A 121 -6.18 1.21 -18.00
C GLY A 121 -7.09 1.97 -18.96
N ILE A 122 -7.27 3.28 -18.75
CA ILE A 122 -8.04 4.14 -19.66
C ILE A 122 -7.40 4.13 -21.06
N GLY A 123 -6.09 4.32 -21.15
CA GLY A 123 -5.42 4.34 -22.44
C GLY A 123 -5.43 2.98 -23.15
N HIS A 124 -5.40 1.88 -22.39
CA HIS A 124 -5.58 0.54 -22.92
C HIS A 124 -6.98 0.33 -23.50
N LEU A 125 -8.02 0.82 -22.83
CA LEU A 125 -9.41 0.71 -23.30
C LEU A 125 -9.67 1.53 -24.57
N ILE A 126 -9.09 2.73 -24.68
CA ILE A 126 -9.35 3.63 -25.81
C ILE A 126 -8.43 3.34 -27.01
N TRP A 127 -7.15 3.07 -26.76
CA TRP A 127 -6.11 3.00 -27.80
C TRP A 127 -5.33 1.66 -27.83
N ASN A 128 -5.75 0.65 -27.07
CA ASN A 128 -5.09 -0.66 -27.04
C ASN A 128 -3.58 -0.58 -26.73
N TRP A 129 -3.21 0.03 -25.61
CA TRP A 129 -1.83 0.21 -25.11
C TRP A 129 -1.05 -1.08 -24.75
N LYS A 130 -1.41 -2.26 -25.29
CA LYS A 130 -0.61 -3.49 -25.13
C LYS A 130 0.88 -3.30 -25.46
N PRO A 131 1.27 -2.56 -26.52
CA PRO A 131 2.70 -2.33 -26.81
C PRO A 131 3.45 -1.59 -25.69
N TYR A 132 2.75 -0.85 -24.82
CA TYR A 132 3.34 -0.05 -23.75
C TYR A 132 3.37 -0.78 -22.39
N LEU A 133 3.04 -2.08 -22.35
CA LEU A 133 3.05 -2.86 -21.11
C LEU A 133 4.40 -2.81 -20.37
N LEU A 134 5.53 -2.80 -21.09
CA LEU A 134 6.84 -2.70 -20.46
C LEU A 134 7.02 -1.37 -19.71
N TRP A 135 6.63 -0.26 -20.34
CA TRP A 135 6.68 1.07 -19.73
C TRP A 135 5.73 1.19 -18.55
N PHE A 136 4.55 0.58 -18.66
CA PHE A 136 3.61 0.49 -17.55
C PHE A 136 4.22 -0.18 -16.33
N HIS A 137 4.81 -1.38 -16.48
CA HIS A 137 5.46 -2.08 -15.37
C HIS A 137 6.64 -1.30 -14.78
N LEU A 138 7.42 -0.62 -15.62
CA LEU A 138 8.50 0.27 -15.17
C LEU A 138 7.96 1.42 -14.33
N LEU A 139 6.97 2.16 -14.81
CA LEU A 139 6.36 3.26 -14.07
C LEU A 139 5.70 2.79 -12.77
N LEU A 140 5.10 1.59 -12.81
CA LEU A 140 4.49 0.97 -11.64
C LEU A 140 5.54 0.65 -10.56
N GLY A 141 6.68 0.09 -10.95
CA GLY A 141 7.82 -0.16 -10.06
C GLY A 141 8.37 1.13 -9.45
N SER A 142 8.56 2.17 -10.27
CA SER A 142 8.99 3.49 -9.81
C SER A 142 8.01 4.11 -8.82
N ALA A 143 6.70 4.10 -9.13
CA ALA A 143 5.66 4.68 -8.28
C ALA A 143 5.48 3.90 -6.96
N TYR A 144 5.64 2.58 -6.99
CA TYR A 144 5.57 1.77 -5.77
C TYR A 144 6.80 1.99 -4.88
N ALA A 145 8.00 2.07 -5.47
CA ALA A 145 9.22 2.40 -4.72
C ALA A 145 9.17 3.83 -4.17
N PHE A 146 8.60 4.79 -4.91
CA PHE A 146 8.29 6.14 -4.42
C PHE A 146 7.45 6.08 -3.14
N HIS A 147 6.34 5.34 -3.19
CA HIS A 147 5.44 5.18 -2.04
C HIS A 147 6.18 4.63 -0.82
N LEU A 148 6.90 3.51 -0.99
CA LEU A 148 7.58 2.85 0.11
C LEU A 148 8.71 3.69 0.72
N THR A 149 9.58 4.27 -0.11
CA THR A 149 10.76 5.00 0.38
C THR A 149 10.39 6.31 1.06
N LEU A 150 9.40 7.06 0.57
CA LEU A 150 8.98 8.31 1.20
C LEU A 150 8.08 8.07 2.41
N THR A 151 7.26 7.01 2.40
CA THR A 151 6.58 6.54 3.63
C THR A 151 7.61 6.12 4.67
N TRP A 152 8.67 5.40 4.30
CA TRP A 152 9.75 5.11 5.24
C TRP A 152 10.44 6.38 5.75
N HIS A 153 10.68 7.35 4.87
CA HIS A 153 11.34 8.60 5.23
C HIS A 153 10.58 9.39 6.30
N ILE A 154 9.27 9.61 6.12
CA ILE A 154 8.45 10.38 7.04
C ILE A 154 8.14 9.64 8.35
N LEU A 155 8.08 8.31 8.33
CA LEU A 155 7.89 7.49 9.54
C LEU A 155 9.07 7.58 10.52
N LYS A 156 10.21 8.16 10.11
CA LYS A 156 11.33 8.47 11.03
C LYS A 156 11.02 9.65 11.96
N THR A 157 9.94 10.38 11.68
CA THR A 157 9.44 11.47 12.51
C THR A 157 8.07 11.09 13.07
N GLU A 158 7.71 11.67 14.21
CA GLU A 158 6.41 11.39 14.81
C GLU A 158 5.26 11.89 13.91
N GLN A 159 4.33 10.99 13.60
CA GLN A 159 3.15 11.30 12.79
C GLN A 159 1.88 11.27 13.64
N SER A 160 1.16 12.39 13.69
CA SER A 160 -0.10 12.50 14.45
C SER A 160 -1.16 11.51 13.99
N ASP A 161 -1.18 11.17 12.69
CA ASP A 161 -2.05 10.14 12.13
C ASP A 161 -1.83 8.78 12.79
N ILE A 162 -0.58 8.43 13.12
CA ILE A 162 -0.22 7.16 13.73
C ILE A 162 -0.43 7.21 15.24
N THR A 163 0.08 8.25 15.90
CA THR A 163 0.03 8.34 17.36
C THR A 163 -1.40 8.52 17.87
N SER A 164 -2.29 9.14 17.09
CA SER A 164 -3.72 9.23 17.38
C SER A 164 -4.43 7.86 17.39
N GLN A 165 -3.97 6.90 16.58
CA GLN A 165 -4.54 5.54 16.53
C GLN A 165 -3.80 4.55 17.45
N GLY A 166 -2.57 4.86 17.83
CA GLY A 166 -1.67 3.98 18.60
C GLY A 166 -0.73 3.20 17.68
N TYR A 167 0.53 3.08 18.07
CA TYR A 167 1.60 2.54 17.22
C TYR A 167 1.31 1.11 16.73
N LEU A 168 1.07 0.16 17.63
CA LEU A 168 0.85 -1.23 17.24
C LEU A 168 -0.34 -1.41 16.30
N PHE A 169 -1.47 -0.77 16.62
CA PHE A 169 -2.66 -0.82 15.77
C PHE A 169 -2.40 -0.22 14.40
N SER A 170 -1.73 0.94 14.34
CA SER A 170 -1.37 1.57 13.07
C SER A 170 -0.47 0.67 12.24
N SER A 171 0.58 0.11 12.84
CA SER A 171 1.51 -0.80 12.16
C SER A 171 0.80 -2.02 11.56
N VAL A 172 -0.12 -2.64 12.31
CA VAL A 172 -0.92 -3.77 11.83
C VAL A 172 -1.78 -3.39 10.62
N ILE A 173 -2.53 -2.28 10.71
CA ILE A 173 -3.40 -1.84 9.61
C ILE A 173 -2.58 -1.44 8.39
N ILE A 174 -1.48 -0.72 8.58
CA ILE A 174 -0.59 -0.30 7.49
C ILE A 174 0.02 -1.54 6.79
N PHE A 175 0.48 -2.51 7.58
CA PHE A 175 1.02 -3.76 7.04
C PHE A 175 -0.05 -4.52 6.25
N LEU A 176 -1.22 -4.79 6.84
CA LEU A 176 -2.30 -5.52 6.17
C LEU A 176 -2.76 -4.81 4.90
N GLY A 177 -2.87 -3.48 4.91
CA GLY A 177 -3.23 -2.70 3.72
C GLY A 177 -2.21 -2.86 2.60
N ASN A 178 -0.92 -2.67 2.87
CA ASN A 178 0.14 -2.82 1.87
C ASN A 178 0.20 -4.25 1.31
N ILE A 179 0.14 -5.27 2.17
CA ILE A 179 0.18 -6.66 1.73
C ILE A 179 -1.07 -7.01 0.92
N SER A 180 -2.25 -6.51 1.29
CA SER A 180 -3.48 -6.73 0.50
C SER A 180 -3.36 -6.16 -0.91
N ILE A 181 -2.78 -4.96 -1.05
CA ILE A 181 -2.51 -4.35 -2.36
C ILE A 181 -1.56 -5.22 -3.18
N LEU A 182 -0.52 -5.77 -2.57
CA LEU A 182 0.40 -6.68 -3.26
C LEU A 182 -0.25 -8.02 -3.63
N LEU A 183 -1.08 -8.58 -2.74
CA LEU A 183 -1.82 -9.82 -2.96
C LEU A 183 -2.91 -9.68 -4.04
N VAL A 184 -3.36 -8.46 -4.35
CA VAL A 184 -4.22 -8.20 -5.50
C VAL A 184 -3.38 -7.88 -6.74
N GLY A 185 -2.40 -6.98 -6.62
CA GLY A 185 -1.61 -6.48 -7.74
C GLY A 185 -0.75 -7.55 -8.41
N LEU A 186 0.03 -8.32 -7.64
CA LEU A 186 0.95 -9.30 -8.21
C LEU A 186 0.25 -10.41 -9.00
N PRO A 187 -0.85 -11.04 -8.52
CA PRO A 187 -1.65 -11.95 -9.33
C PRO A 187 -2.12 -11.36 -10.65
N LEU A 188 -2.65 -10.13 -10.63
CA LEU A 188 -3.20 -9.48 -11.82
C LEU A 188 -2.13 -9.08 -12.84
N LEU A 189 -0.92 -8.74 -12.38
CA LEU A 189 0.15 -8.22 -13.23
C LEU A 189 1.09 -9.32 -13.74
N ALA A 190 1.47 -10.25 -12.87
CA ALA A 190 2.36 -11.36 -13.25
C ALA A 190 1.59 -12.50 -13.94
N ALA A 191 0.28 -12.61 -13.68
CA ALA A 191 -0.61 -13.63 -14.25
C ALA A 191 -0.09 -15.08 -14.07
N LYS A 192 0.56 -15.36 -12.93
CA LYS A 192 1.09 -16.70 -12.55
C LYS A 192 0.31 -17.38 -11.44
N VAL A 193 -0.39 -16.60 -10.63
CA VAL A 193 -1.26 -17.05 -9.54
C VAL A 193 -2.56 -16.27 -9.70
N ASP A 194 -3.72 -16.91 -9.58
CA ASP A 194 -5.00 -16.22 -9.56
C ASP A 194 -5.34 -15.68 -8.16
N LEU A 195 -6.30 -14.76 -8.09
CA LEU A 195 -6.70 -14.14 -6.82
C LEU A 195 -7.27 -15.14 -5.81
N ILE A 196 -8.04 -16.14 -6.26
CA ILE A 196 -8.66 -17.12 -5.35
C ILE A 196 -7.58 -17.94 -4.68
N THR A 197 -6.57 -18.38 -5.44
CA THR A 197 -5.41 -19.09 -4.90
C THR A 197 -4.63 -18.22 -3.90
N ALA A 198 -4.35 -16.96 -4.24
CA ALA A 198 -3.62 -16.05 -3.36
C ALA A 198 -4.35 -15.81 -2.03
N PHE A 199 -5.66 -15.56 -2.05
CA PHE A 199 -6.47 -15.39 -0.84
C PHE A 199 -6.67 -16.72 -0.08
N GLY A 200 -6.75 -17.84 -0.80
CA GLY A 200 -6.79 -19.18 -0.21
C GLY A 200 -5.53 -19.48 0.61
N TRP A 201 -4.36 -19.12 0.10
CA TRP A 201 -3.09 -19.20 0.83
C TRP A 201 -3.09 -18.32 2.07
N TRP A 202 -3.60 -17.09 1.99
CA TRP A 202 -3.72 -16.21 3.16
C TRP A 202 -4.61 -16.82 4.24
N GLY A 203 -5.81 -17.31 3.86
CA GLY A 203 -6.73 -17.98 4.78
C GLY A 203 -6.10 -19.21 5.43
N LYS A 204 -5.50 -20.10 4.63
CA LYS A 204 -4.84 -21.33 5.11
C LYS A 204 -3.71 -21.02 6.09
N SER A 205 -2.79 -20.13 5.73
CA SER A 205 -1.66 -19.77 6.61
C SER A 205 -2.11 -19.08 7.89
N THR A 206 -3.16 -18.26 7.84
CA THR A 206 -3.76 -17.68 9.05
C THR A 206 -4.33 -18.77 9.97
N TRP A 207 -5.06 -19.72 9.38
CA TRP A 207 -5.68 -20.82 10.12
C TRP A 207 -4.64 -21.74 10.78
N GLU A 208 -3.56 -22.06 10.08
CA GLU A 208 -2.46 -22.87 10.64
C GLU A 208 -1.84 -22.22 11.88
N VAL A 209 -1.69 -20.90 11.91
CA VAL A 209 -1.19 -20.19 13.10
C VAL A 209 -2.19 -20.25 14.25
N LEU A 210 -3.47 -20.03 13.98
CA LEU A 210 -4.50 -20.11 15.00
C LEU A 210 -4.58 -21.51 15.63
N LEU A 211 -4.44 -22.58 14.84
CA LEU A 211 -4.38 -23.95 15.36
C LEU A 211 -3.16 -24.18 16.24
N ARG A 212 -1.99 -23.68 15.86
CA ARG A 212 -0.76 -23.78 16.69
C ARG A 212 -0.93 -23.05 18.02
N LEU A 213 -1.50 -21.84 18.00
CA LEU A 213 -1.78 -21.08 19.22
C LEU A 213 -2.77 -21.80 20.14
N LYS A 214 -3.80 -22.44 19.58
CA LYS A 214 -4.75 -23.26 20.34
C LYS A 214 -4.09 -24.48 20.98
N GLY A 215 -3.11 -25.10 20.31
CA GLY A 215 -2.37 -26.25 20.85
C GLY A 215 -1.29 -25.91 21.87
N MET A 216 -1.02 -24.61 22.11
CA MET A 216 -0.07 -24.12 23.13
C MET A 216 -0.75 -23.75 24.46
N VAL A 217 -2.09 -23.75 24.50
CA VAL A 217 -2.93 -23.45 25.68
C VAL A 217 -3.49 -24.75 26.22
#